data_AF-A0A6J5Z9V1-F1
#
_entry.id   AF-A0A6J5Z9V1-F1
#
_cell.length_a   1.000
_cell.length_b   1.000
_cell.length_c   1.000
_cell.angle_alpha   90.00
_cell.angle_beta   90.00
_cell.angle_gamma   90.00
#
_symmetry.space_group_name_H-M   'P 1'
#
loop_
_entity.id
_entity.type
_entity.pdbx_description
1 polymer ?
#
loop_
_entity_poly.entity_id
_entity_poly.type
_entity_poly.pdbx_seq_one_letter_code
_entity_poly.pdbx_strand_id
1 'polypeptide(L)'
;MINQTGCNGVVVGRGCLGRPWLFADLVSALNGENTRVNPTLFEVRDVMLRHGQLLVEYFENEDRAMRDIRKHMAWYLKGFSVPREIRSSLGMVTSLAHMSELLSHLEDQPYPQAVGDAPRGRTSHGRAVSLPDGWLDDPDEFANITIDDAISGG
;
A
#
# COMPACT_ATOMS: atom_id res chain seq x y z
N MET A 1 2.57 16.94 -10.02
CA MET A 1 3.19 15.90 -10.88
C MET A 1 2.64 15.97 -12.29
N ILE A 2 1.41 15.51 -12.58
CA ILE A 2 0.84 15.52 -13.95
C ILE A 2 1.02 16.86 -14.68
N ASN A 3 0.55 17.97 -14.08
CA ASN A 3 0.71 19.30 -14.67
C ASN A 3 2.16 19.75 -14.86
N GLN A 4 3.09 19.24 -14.05
CA GLN A 4 4.51 19.60 -14.12
C GLN A 4 5.28 18.78 -15.16
N THR A 5 4.92 17.51 -15.34
CA THR A 5 5.63 16.58 -16.24
C THR A 5 4.95 16.42 -17.59
N GLY A 6 3.68 16.83 -17.74
CA GLY A 6 2.89 16.62 -18.95
C GLY A 6 2.52 15.15 -19.21
N CYS A 7 2.70 14.27 -18.23
CA CYS A 7 2.40 12.84 -18.40
C CYS A 7 0.88 12.59 -18.40
N ASN A 8 0.43 11.60 -19.16
CA ASN A 8 -1.00 11.24 -19.24
C ASN A 8 -1.51 10.42 -18.05
N GLY A 9 -0.61 9.99 -17.16
CA GLY A 9 -0.96 9.17 -16.01
C GLY A 9 0.17 9.07 -15.01
N VAL A 10 -0.14 8.54 -13.83
CA VAL A 10 0.82 8.30 -12.74
C VAL A 10 0.58 6.93 -12.15
N VAL A 11 1.68 6.27 -11.76
CA VAL A 11 1.62 5.01 -11.00
C VAL A 11 1.76 5.34 -9.52
N VAL A 12 0.84 4.83 -8.71
CA VAL A 12 0.84 5.03 -7.25
C VAL A 12 1.45 3.82 -6.56
N GLY A 13 2.61 4.01 -5.91
CA GLY A 13 3.26 2.99 -5.11
C GLY A 13 2.81 3.01 -3.64
N ARG A 14 3.74 3.23 -2.71
CA ARG A 14 3.51 3.17 -1.24
C ARG A 14 2.35 4.02 -0.70
N GLY A 15 1.95 5.07 -1.42
CA GLY A 15 0.87 5.97 -1.02
C GLY A 15 -0.50 5.28 -0.86
N CYS A 16 -0.78 4.26 -1.68
CA CYS A 16 -2.07 3.55 -1.67
C CYS A 16 -2.14 2.39 -0.66
N LEU A 17 -1.03 2.02 -0.02
CA LEU A 17 -0.98 0.89 0.91
C LEU A 17 -1.88 1.12 2.12
N GLY A 18 -2.89 0.26 2.28
CA GLY A 18 -3.91 0.34 3.33
C GLY A 18 -4.92 1.48 3.13
N ARG A 19 -5.00 2.07 1.94
CA ARG A 19 -5.89 3.17 1.59
C ARG A 19 -6.41 3.05 0.15
N PRO A 20 -7.17 1.99 -0.19
CA PRO A 20 -7.70 1.83 -1.54
C PRO A 20 -8.60 3.01 -1.98
N TRP A 21 -9.26 3.69 -1.04
CA TRP A 21 -10.05 4.90 -1.32
C TRP A 21 -9.23 6.09 -1.84
N LEU A 22 -7.89 6.05 -1.76
CA LEU A 22 -7.03 7.07 -2.36
C LEU A 22 -7.31 7.22 -3.87
N PHE A 23 -7.67 6.14 -4.57
CA PHE A 23 -7.95 6.23 -5.99
C PHE A 23 -9.23 7.04 -6.28
N ALA A 24 -10.24 6.97 -5.42
CA ALA A 24 -11.43 7.83 -5.52
C ALA A 24 -11.06 9.31 -5.29
N ASP A 25 -10.24 9.60 -4.28
CA ASP A 25 -9.72 10.95 -4.02
C ASP A 25 -8.92 11.49 -5.22
N LEU A 26 -8.11 10.64 -5.87
CA LEU A 26 -7.34 11.03 -7.06
C LEU A 26 -8.25 11.33 -8.25
N VAL A 27 -9.28 10.53 -8.49
CA VAL A 27 -10.27 10.77 -9.56
C VAL A 27 -11.02 12.08 -9.31
N SER A 28 -11.50 12.32 -8.08
CA SER A 28 -12.11 13.60 -7.69
C SER A 28 -11.20 14.78 -8.03
N ALA A 29 -9.93 14.71 -7.60
CA ALA A 29 -8.97 15.78 -7.85
C ALA A 29 -8.69 16.01 -9.34
N LEU A 30 -8.63 14.95 -10.15
CA LEU A 30 -8.43 15.04 -11.61
C LEU A 30 -9.65 15.64 -12.33
N ASN A 31 -10.85 15.47 -11.77
CA ASN A 31 -12.08 16.08 -12.30
C ASN A 31 -12.29 17.52 -11.82
N GLY A 32 -11.37 18.08 -11.03
CA GLY A 32 -11.50 19.43 -10.46
C GLY A 32 -12.43 19.51 -9.24
N GLU A 33 -12.79 18.36 -8.66
CA GLU A 33 -13.56 18.28 -7.43
C GLU A 33 -12.61 18.22 -6.22
N ASN A 34 -13.05 18.73 -5.07
CA ASN A 34 -12.26 18.71 -3.83
C ASN A 34 -12.84 17.74 -2.77
N THR A 35 -13.54 16.70 -3.24
CA THR A 35 -14.18 15.72 -2.38
C THR A 35 -13.14 14.71 -1.88
N ARG A 36 -13.18 14.39 -0.59
CA ARG A 36 -12.30 13.38 0.03
C ARG A 36 -13.17 12.33 0.71
N VAL A 37 -12.88 11.06 0.49
CA VAL A 37 -13.66 9.95 1.07
C VAL A 37 -13.58 9.97 2.60
N ASN A 38 -12.37 10.14 3.17
CA ASN A 38 -12.11 10.20 4.61
C ASN A 38 -12.93 9.17 5.42
N PRO A 39 -12.75 7.86 5.16
CA PRO A 39 -13.62 6.84 5.73
C PRO A 39 -13.46 6.72 7.24
N THR A 40 -14.56 6.47 7.95
CA THR A 40 -14.53 6.15 9.38
C THR A 40 -13.83 4.80 9.61
N LEU A 41 -13.44 4.50 10.86
CA LEU A 41 -12.81 3.22 11.15
C LEU A 41 -13.75 2.04 10.82
N PHE A 42 -15.07 2.19 10.95
CA PHE A 42 -16.01 1.16 10.53
C PHE A 42 -16.02 0.94 9.02
N GLU A 43 -15.97 1.99 8.22
CA GLU A 43 -15.85 1.84 6.77
C GLU A 43 -14.50 1.20 6.39
N VAL A 44 -13.42 1.58 7.08
CA VAL A 44 -12.10 0.94 6.91
C VAL A 44 -12.14 -0.53 7.30
N ARG A 45 -12.81 -0.89 8.41
CA ARG A 45 -13.01 -2.26 8.88
C ARG A 45 -13.70 -3.10 7.81
N ASP A 46 -14.75 -2.58 7.20
CA ASP A 46 -15.53 -3.29 6.19
C ASP A 46 -14.68 -3.52 4.92
N VAL A 47 -13.88 -2.52 4.53
CA VAL A 47 -12.88 -2.65 3.46
C VAL A 47 -11.80 -3.70 3.81
N MET A 48 -11.32 -3.75 5.05
CA MET A 48 -10.36 -4.76 5.49
C MET A 48 -10.95 -6.17 5.38
N LEU A 49 -12.18 -6.38 5.85
CA LEU A 49 -12.86 -7.67 5.76
C LEU A 49 -13.08 -8.08 4.31
N ARG A 50 -13.54 -7.14 3.46
CA ARG A 50 -13.72 -7.39 2.02
C ARG A 50 -12.40 -7.77 1.35
N HIS A 51 -11.30 -7.13 1.70
CA HIS A 51 -9.97 -7.48 1.19
C HIS A 51 -9.58 -8.90 1.59
N GLY A 52 -9.81 -9.29 2.86
CA GLY A 52 -9.62 -10.67 3.31
C GLY A 52 -10.40 -11.66 2.46
N GLN A 53 -11.70 -11.42 2.26
CA GLN A 53 -12.57 -12.27 1.43
C GLN A 53 -12.08 -12.40 -0.01
N LEU A 54 -11.66 -11.29 -0.62
CA LEU A 54 -11.11 -11.29 -1.99
C LEU A 54 -9.81 -12.08 -2.10
N LEU A 55 -8.96 -12.06 -1.07
CA LEU A 55 -7.75 -12.90 -1.08
C LEU A 55 -8.09 -14.39 -0.93
N VAL A 56 -9.11 -14.74 -0.14
CA VAL A 56 -9.58 -16.13 -0.05
C VAL A 56 -10.10 -16.60 -1.41
N GLU A 57 -10.91 -15.78 -2.08
CA GLU A 57 -11.41 -16.04 -3.43
C GLU A 57 -10.25 -16.20 -4.43
N TYR A 58 -9.28 -15.28 -4.42
CA TYR A 58 -8.15 -15.30 -5.34
C TYR A 58 -7.21 -16.50 -5.16
N PHE A 59 -6.91 -16.87 -3.91
CA PHE A 59 -6.00 -17.97 -3.62
C PHE A 59 -6.67 -19.35 -3.55
N GLU A 60 -8.00 -19.38 -3.50
CA GLU A 60 -8.81 -20.57 -3.20
C GLU A 60 -8.31 -21.31 -1.94
N ASN A 61 -7.74 -20.56 -0.99
CA ASN A 61 -7.07 -21.08 0.19
C ASN A 61 -7.06 -20.03 1.30
N GLU A 62 -7.86 -20.26 2.33
CA GLU A 62 -8.03 -19.31 3.43
C GLU A 62 -6.73 -19.10 4.24
N ASP A 63 -6.03 -20.18 4.60
CA ASP A 63 -4.78 -20.10 5.36
C ASP A 63 -3.69 -19.29 4.64
N ARG A 64 -3.63 -19.38 3.31
CA ARG A 64 -2.72 -18.59 2.48
C ARG A 64 -3.15 -17.13 2.44
N ALA A 65 -4.44 -16.86 2.22
CA ALA A 65 -5.00 -15.51 2.22
C ALA A 65 -4.76 -14.79 3.56
N MET A 66 -4.97 -15.50 4.68
CA MET A 66 -4.76 -14.94 6.02
C MET A 66 -3.29 -14.64 6.28
N ARG A 67 -2.34 -15.44 5.77
CA ARG A 67 -0.92 -15.10 5.83
C ARG A 67 -0.59 -13.85 5.02
N ASP A 68 -1.19 -13.69 3.84
CA ASP A 68 -0.92 -12.54 2.98
C ASP A 68 -1.51 -11.23 3.54
N ILE A 69 -2.75 -11.27 4.06
CA ILE A 69 -3.44 -10.07 4.55
C ILE A 69 -2.76 -9.43 5.77
N ARG A 70 -2.03 -10.21 6.59
CA ARG A 70 -1.37 -9.74 7.84
C ARG A 70 -0.49 -8.50 7.61
N LYS A 71 0.24 -8.46 6.48
CA LYS A 71 1.13 -7.31 6.14
C LYS A 71 0.37 -6.00 5.92
N HIS A 72 -0.93 -6.08 5.59
CA HIS A 72 -1.76 -4.92 5.32
C HIS A 72 -2.36 -4.27 6.57
N MET A 73 -2.51 -5.02 7.67
CA MET A 73 -3.22 -4.59 8.88
C MET A 73 -2.65 -3.27 9.44
N ALA A 74 -1.33 -3.19 9.56
CA ALA A 74 -0.66 -2.00 10.06
C ALA A 74 -0.87 -0.77 9.16
N TRP A 75 -1.06 -0.97 7.85
CA TRP A 75 -1.24 0.13 6.90
C TRP A 75 -2.64 0.73 6.96
N TYR A 76 -3.67 -0.12 7.11
CA TYR A 76 -5.07 0.30 7.28
C TYR A 76 -5.26 1.06 8.60
N LEU A 77 -4.74 0.52 9.70
CA LEU A 77 -4.95 1.07 11.04
C LEU A 77 -3.99 2.22 11.39
N LYS A 78 -3.24 2.76 10.42
CA LYS A 78 -2.27 3.84 10.70
C LYS A 78 -2.99 5.12 11.11
N GLY A 79 -2.67 5.64 12.29
CA GLY A 79 -3.22 6.89 12.84
C GLY A 79 -4.50 6.74 13.66
N PHE A 80 -5.22 5.62 13.49
CA PHE A 80 -6.40 5.29 14.29
C PHE A 80 -6.01 4.89 15.72
N SER A 81 -6.83 5.23 16.72
CA SER A 81 -6.65 4.70 18.07
C SER A 81 -7.22 3.29 18.11
N VAL A 82 -6.36 2.27 18.19
CA VAL A 82 -6.77 0.85 18.27
C VAL A 82 -5.94 0.17 19.35
N PRO A 83 -6.57 -0.59 20.28
CA PRO A 83 -5.87 -1.34 21.31
C PRO A 83 -4.71 -2.17 20.75
N ARG A 84 -3.60 -2.21 21.50
CA ARG A 84 -2.37 -2.89 21.07
C ARG A 84 -2.61 -4.38 20.87
N GLU A 85 -3.46 -4.96 21.70
CA GLU A 85 -3.86 -6.36 21.71
C GLU A 85 -4.56 -6.70 20.39
N ILE A 86 -5.55 -5.90 19.99
CA ILE A 86 -6.27 -6.09 18.72
C ILE A 86 -5.31 -5.94 17.53
N ARG A 87 -4.44 -4.92 17.53
CA ARG A 87 -3.42 -4.74 16.46
C ARG A 87 -2.50 -5.96 16.33
N SER A 88 -2.04 -6.49 17.46
CA SER A 88 -1.18 -7.67 17.49
C SER A 88 -1.90 -8.91 16.99
N SER A 89 -3.15 -9.12 17.43
CA SER A 89 -3.95 -10.27 17.02
C SER A 89 -4.31 -10.23 15.53
N LEU A 90 -4.64 -9.06 14.98
CA LEU A 90 -4.87 -8.90 13.53
C LEU A 90 -3.60 -9.22 12.72
N GLY A 91 -2.42 -8.89 13.24
CA GLY A 91 -1.13 -9.28 12.65
C GLY A 91 -0.86 -10.79 12.65
N MET A 92 -1.64 -11.56 13.38
CA MET A 92 -1.53 -13.02 13.53
C MET A 92 -2.82 -13.75 13.12
N VAL A 93 -3.72 -13.09 12.41
CA VAL A 93 -5.04 -13.63 12.07
C VAL A 93 -4.95 -14.94 11.26
N THR A 94 -5.84 -15.87 11.55
CA THR A 94 -5.79 -17.26 11.04
C THR A 94 -6.97 -17.66 10.18
N SER A 95 -8.11 -16.97 10.28
CA SER A 95 -9.30 -17.21 9.45
C SER A 95 -10.11 -15.91 9.27
N LEU A 96 -11.02 -15.88 8.31
CA LEU A 96 -11.99 -14.79 8.11
C LEU A 96 -12.91 -14.64 9.31
N ALA A 97 -13.30 -15.75 9.94
CA ALA A 97 -14.12 -15.70 11.15
C ALA A 97 -13.37 -15.01 12.30
N HIS A 98 -12.11 -15.40 12.54
CA HIS A 98 -11.26 -14.76 13.54
C HIS A 98 -10.99 -13.28 13.19
N MET A 99 -10.79 -12.96 11.91
CA MET A 99 -10.67 -11.58 11.46
C MET A 99 -11.93 -10.77 11.78
N SER A 100 -13.11 -11.28 11.44
CA SER A 100 -14.39 -10.63 11.69
C SER A 100 -14.64 -10.41 13.18
N GLU A 101 -14.30 -11.40 14.02
CA GLU A 101 -14.40 -11.29 15.48
C GLU A 101 -13.51 -10.16 16.00
N LEU A 102 -12.22 -10.14 15.67
CA LEU A 102 -11.29 -9.08 16.09
C LEU A 102 -11.74 -7.69 15.64
N LEU A 103 -12.22 -7.60 14.39
CA LEU A 103 -12.73 -6.36 13.81
C LEU A 103 -14.03 -5.88 14.47
N SER A 104 -14.83 -6.78 15.05
CA SER A 104 -16.06 -6.42 15.79
C SER A 104 -15.78 -5.69 17.11
N HIS A 105 -14.58 -5.84 17.67
CA HIS A 105 -14.15 -5.18 18.90
C HIS A 105 -13.61 -3.76 18.67
N LEU A 106 -13.59 -3.28 17.43
CA LEU A 106 -13.21 -1.90 17.13
C LEU A 106 -14.34 -0.94 17.51
N GLU A 107 -13.96 0.23 18.02
CA GLU A 107 -14.85 1.37 18.20
C GLU A 107 -14.73 2.32 17.01
N ASP A 108 -15.84 2.85 16.53
CA ASP A 108 -15.79 3.76 15.37
C ASP A 108 -15.14 5.09 15.74
N GLN A 109 -14.46 5.68 14.77
CA GLN A 109 -13.77 6.95 14.92
C GLN A 109 -13.57 7.60 13.55
N PRO A 110 -13.50 8.94 13.49
CA PRO A 110 -13.27 9.65 12.24
C PRO A 110 -11.89 9.34 11.65
N TYR A 111 -11.76 9.51 10.34
CA TYR A 111 -10.49 9.36 9.65
C TYR A 111 -9.41 10.29 10.23
N PRO A 112 -8.22 9.78 10.62
CA PRO A 112 -7.18 10.57 11.26
C PRO A 112 -6.40 11.38 10.21
N GLN A 113 -7.01 12.45 9.67
CA GLN A 113 -6.47 13.24 8.56
C GLN A 113 -5.01 13.67 8.78
N ALA A 114 -4.66 14.15 9.99
CA ALA A 114 -3.31 14.59 10.32
C ALA A 114 -2.22 13.52 10.09
N VAL A 115 -2.52 12.25 10.35
CA VAL A 115 -1.58 11.13 10.16
C VAL A 115 -1.79 10.48 8.79
N GLY A 116 -3.04 10.46 8.31
CA GLY A 116 -3.45 9.88 7.05
C GLY A 116 -2.84 10.60 5.84
N ASP A 117 -2.79 11.93 5.90
CA ASP A 117 -2.28 12.77 4.80
C ASP A 117 -0.77 13.03 4.89
N ALA A 118 -0.13 12.63 5.99
CA ALA A 118 1.32 12.66 6.07
C ALA A 118 1.96 11.75 4.99
N PRO A 119 3.09 12.16 4.38
CA PRO A 119 3.76 11.38 3.35
C PRO A 119 3.99 9.93 3.76
N ARG A 120 3.53 8.98 2.93
CA ARG A 120 3.82 7.55 3.07
C ARG A 120 4.99 7.17 2.16
N GLY A 121 6.15 6.93 2.74
CA GLY A 121 7.34 6.51 2.01
C GLY A 121 8.61 7.14 2.55
N ARG A 122 9.69 7.02 1.78
CA ARG A 122 10.97 7.62 2.12
C ARG A 122 10.84 9.14 2.02
N THR A 123 11.05 9.83 3.14
CA THR A 123 11.06 11.30 3.24
C THR A 123 12.47 11.88 3.17
N SER A 124 13.50 11.04 3.23
CA SER A 124 14.88 11.47 3.03
C SER A 124 15.15 11.84 1.57
N HIS A 125 16.11 12.74 1.36
CA HIS A 125 16.54 13.17 0.04
C HIS A 125 16.95 11.98 -0.84
N GLY A 126 16.69 12.11 -2.15
CA GLY A 126 17.12 11.14 -3.13
C GLY A 126 18.64 10.99 -3.07
N ARG A 127 19.12 9.76 -2.90
CA ARG A 127 20.51 9.44 -3.23
C ARG A 127 20.65 9.61 -4.75
N ALA A 128 21.76 10.18 -5.20
CA ALA A 128 22.08 10.24 -6.62
C ALA A 128 21.95 8.82 -7.21
N VAL A 129 21.17 8.71 -8.28
CA VAL A 129 21.01 7.45 -9.00
C VAL A 129 22.22 7.34 -9.92
N SER A 130 23.03 6.30 -9.72
CA SER A 130 24.03 5.92 -10.72
C SER A 130 23.32 5.07 -11.76
N LEU A 131 23.44 5.48 -13.02
CA LEU A 131 23.08 4.62 -14.13
C LEU A 131 24.29 3.76 -14.47
N PRO A 132 24.10 2.57 -15.06
CA PRO A 132 25.19 1.84 -15.69
C PRO A 132 25.88 2.71 -16.75
N ASP A 133 27.18 2.50 -16.96
CA ASP A 133 27.92 3.18 -18.03
C ASP A 133 27.27 2.90 -19.39
N GLY A 134 27.14 3.93 -20.24
CA GLY A 134 26.49 3.84 -21.56
C GLY A 134 24.94 3.89 -21.55
N TRP A 135 24.28 3.78 -20.39
CA TRP A 135 22.81 3.69 -20.35
C TRP A 135 22.08 4.93 -20.88
N LEU A 136 22.68 6.13 -20.72
CA LEU A 136 22.12 7.37 -21.29
C LEU A 136 22.35 7.49 -22.79
N ASP A 137 23.32 6.74 -23.32
CA ASP A 137 23.67 6.74 -24.74
C ASP A 137 22.76 5.78 -25.52
N ASP A 138 22.50 4.58 -24.97
CA ASP A 138 21.52 3.62 -25.52
C ASP A 138 20.85 2.78 -24.40
N PRO A 139 19.58 3.05 -24.02
CA PRO A 139 18.89 2.30 -22.98
C PRO A 139 18.43 0.91 -23.43
N ASP A 140 18.45 0.62 -24.73
CA ASP A 140 18.07 -0.67 -25.33
C ASP A 140 19.30 -1.52 -25.71
N GLU A 141 20.52 -1.07 -25.37
CA GLU A 141 21.74 -1.82 -25.60
C GLU A 141 21.70 -3.15 -24.83
N PHE A 142 21.73 -4.26 -25.56
CA PHE A 142 21.85 -5.58 -24.96
C PHE A 142 23.25 -5.71 -24.37
N ALA A 143 23.36 -5.55 -23.05
CA ALA A 143 24.59 -5.82 -22.32
C ALA A 143 25.00 -7.29 -22.55
N ASN A 144 26.05 -7.50 -23.34
CA ASN A 144 26.67 -8.82 -23.49
C ASN A 144 27.48 -9.11 -22.22
N ILE A 145 26.86 -9.79 -21.26
CA ILE A 145 27.54 -10.23 -20.04
C ILE A 145 28.57 -11.30 -20.43
N THR A 146 29.86 -10.98 -20.31
CA THR A 146 30.92 -11.96 -20.52
C THR A 146 31.09 -12.83 -19.26
N ILE A 147 31.72 -14.00 -19.39
CA ILE A 147 31.96 -14.90 -18.25
C ILE A 147 32.76 -14.20 -17.13
N ASP A 148 33.64 -13.27 -17.49
CA ASP A 148 34.43 -12.50 -16.54
C ASP A 148 33.57 -11.50 -15.72
N ASP A 149 32.48 -10.97 -16.30
CA ASP A 149 31.54 -10.07 -15.62
C ASP A 149 30.59 -10.80 -14.65
N ALA A 150 30.42 -12.12 -14.82
CA ALA A 150 29.53 -12.95 -14.01
C ALA A 150 30.15 -13.34 -12.65
N ILE A 151 31.46 -13.13 -12.45
CA ILE A 151 32.17 -13.43 -11.21
C ILE A 151 32.36 -12.12 -10.44
N SER A 152 31.25 -11.52 -9.97
CA SER A 152 31.32 -10.43 -8.99
C SER A 152 31.22 -11.01 -7.58
N GLY A 153 32.39 -11.29 -7.00
CA GLY A 153 32.54 -11.76 -5.63
C GLY A 153 33.91 -11.36 -5.09
N GLY A 154 33.97 -10.19 -4.46
CA GLY A 154 35.00 -9.81 -3.49
C GLY A 154 34.51 -10.04 -2.07
#